data_AF-R5B0Z6-F1
#
_entry.id   AF-R5B0Z6-F1
#
_cell.length_a   1.000
_cell.length_b   1.000
_cell.length_c   1.000
_cell.angle_alpha   90.00
_cell.angle_beta   90.00
_cell.angle_gamma   90.00
#
_symmetry.space_group_name_H-M   'P 1'
#
loop_
_entity.id
_entity.type
_entity.pdbx_description
1 polymer ?
#
loop_
_entity_poly.entity_id
_entity_poly.type
_entity_poly.pdbx_seq_one_letter_code
_entity_poly.pdbx_strand_id
1 'polypeptide(L)'
;MSLNLTIDQGNTAAKLALWDGDRAVAMRIEPHLEVDQVERFVRQHDTLGSAIYCSVASKGTELLQGIRHLVPKVCRLDHTTPLPIVIDYATPHTLGTDRIAAAVGAWATLPGVPLLVVDAGTAVTYDAVSADGHFLGGNIAPGMRMRLEALHRYTARLPRVEVPRELRCTRFMGNDTPSAMILGAVYGIVGAISYYRHRMDPATQVVMTGGWAGELSKLCDFDVHVDPNLVSKGLNRILLYNEDK
;
A
#
# COMPACT_ATOMS: atom_id res chain seq x y z
N MET A 1 2.31 25.07 13.72
CA MET A 1 1.40 23.92 13.85
C MET A 1 2.26 22.68 14.00
N SER A 2 1.84 21.72 14.82
CA SER A 2 2.62 20.50 15.01
C SER A 2 2.40 19.54 13.85
N LEU A 3 3.47 18.92 13.35
CA LEU A 3 3.38 17.97 12.23
C LEU A 3 3.01 16.56 12.71
N ASN A 4 2.34 15.81 11.85
CA ASN A 4 1.98 14.42 12.06
C ASN A 4 2.96 13.48 11.34
N LEU A 5 3.42 12.44 12.02
CA LEU A 5 4.34 11.44 11.48
C LEU A 5 3.59 10.15 11.16
N THR A 6 3.64 9.69 9.91
CA THR A 6 3.16 8.36 9.54
C THR A 6 4.33 7.45 9.21
N ILE A 7 4.32 6.24 9.75
CA ILE A 7 5.31 5.21 9.44
C ILE A 7 4.57 3.96 8.95
N ASP A 8 4.79 3.61 7.69
CA ASP A 8 4.30 2.40 7.04
C ASP A 8 5.48 1.43 6.85
N GLN A 9 5.56 0.38 7.67
CA GLN A 9 6.62 -0.61 7.60
C GLN A 9 6.13 -1.90 6.92
N GLY A 10 6.42 -1.99 5.62
CA GLY A 10 6.18 -3.20 4.83
C GLY A 10 7.30 -4.23 4.93
N ASN A 11 7.16 -5.31 4.17
CA ASN A 11 8.15 -6.41 4.13
C ASN A 11 9.49 -6.03 3.47
N THR A 12 9.51 -4.98 2.66
CA THR A 12 10.67 -4.66 1.79
C THR A 12 11.29 -3.30 2.09
N ALA A 13 10.50 -2.35 2.58
CA ALA A 13 10.95 -1.03 2.97
C ALA A 13 9.92 -0.44 3.95
N ALA A 14 10.34 0.57 4.70
CA ALA A 14 9.45 1.44 5.44
C ALA A 14 9.34 2.80 4.76
N LYS A 15 8.14 3.37 4.77
CA LYS A 15 7.86 4.73 4.30
C LYS A 15 7.54 5.62 5.50
N LEU A 16 8.27 6.72 5.62
CA LEU A 16 8.02 7.77 6.59
C LEU A 16 7.46 8.98 5.86
N ALA A 17 6.47 9.64 6.45
CA ALA A 17 5.98 10.92 5.95
C ALA A 17 5.60 11.86 7.09
N LEU A 18 5.90 13.14 6.89
CA LEU A 18 5.48 14.23 7.76
C LEU A 18 4.34 15.00 7.10
N TRP A 19 3.32 15.32 7.89
CA TRP A 19 2.08 15.92 7.42
C TRP A 19 1.75 17.19 8.21
N ASP A 20 1.33 18.22 7.49
CA ASP A 20 0.73 19.44 8.01
C ASP A 20 -0.75 19.44 7.63
N GLY A 21 -1.61 19.00 8.54
CA GLY A 21 -2.98 18.60 8.22
C GLY A 21 -2.98 17.48 7.17
N ASP A 22 -3.55 17.73 6.00
CA ASP A 22 -3.58 16.79 4.87
C ASP A 22 -2.39 16.96 3.89
N ARG A 23 -1.52 17.95 4.10
CA ARG A 23 -0.42 18.25 3.20
C ARG A 23 0.85 17.51 3.62
N ALA A 24 1.39 16.68 2.72
CA ALA A 24 2.71 16.09 2.91
C ALA A 24 3.81 17.16 2.86
N VAL A 25 4.62 17.23 3.91
CA VAL A 25 5.76 18.16 4.04
C VAL A 25 7.07 17.49 3.66
N ALA A 26 7.24 16.22 4.07
CA ALA A 26 8.43 15.44 3.76
C ALA A 26 8.10 13.97 3.68
N MET A 27 8.85 13.23 2.86
CA MET A 27 8.71 11.78 2.72
C MET A 27 10.09 11.14 2.62
N ARG A 28 10.23 9.93 3.17
CA ARG A 28 11.44 9.13 3.07
C ARG A 28 11.10 7.65 2.97
N ILE A 29 11.87 6.94 2.15
CA ILE A 29 11.79 5.48 2.04
C ILE A 29 13.10 4.91 2.57
N GLU A 30 13.00 4.00 3.53
CA GLU A 30 14.15 3.33 4.15
C GLU A 30 14.03 1.82 3.91
N PRO A 31 15.03 1.15 3.27
CA PRO A 31 15.01 -0.31 3.09
C PRO A 31 14.97 -1.06 4.42
N HIS A 32 15.63 -0.51 5.43
CA HIS A 32 15.64 -0.98 6.81
C HIS A 32 15.42 0.24 7.70
N LEU A 33 14.46 0.14 8.62
CA LEU A 33 14.09 1.24 9.50
C LEU A 33 14.55 0.98 10.93
N GLU A 34 15.37 1.89 11.42
CA GLU A 34 15.89 1.98 12.78
C GLU A 34 15.46 3.32 13.42
N VAL A 35 15.56 3.38 14.75
CA VAL A 35 15.13 4.55 15.53
C VAL A 35 15.89 5.81 15.13
N ASP A 36 17.21 5.70 14.92
CA ASP A 36 18.07 6.83 14.56
C ASP A 36 17.70 7.45 13.19
N GLN A 37 17.21 6.64 12.24
CA GLN A 37 16.72 7.12 10.95
C GLN A 37 15.43 7.91 11.11
N VAL A 38 14.52 7.47 11.98
CA VAL A 38 13.33 8.25 12.34
C VAL A 38 13.76 9.57 12.97
N GLU A 39 14.66 9.54 13.97
CA GLU A 39 15.18 10.75 14.61
C GLU A 39 15.78 11.74 13.61
N ARG A 40 16.65 11.25 12.71
CA ARG A 40 17.28 12.08 11.68
C ARG A 40 16.26 12.66 10.70
N PHE A 41 15.22 11.91 10.37
CA PHE A 41 14.15 12.40 9.52
C PHE A 41 13.35 13.50 10.20
N VAL A 42 12.97 13.33 11.47
CA VAL A 42 12.13 14.31 12.17
C VAL A 42 12.88 15.55 12.64
N ARG A 43 14.16 15.44 13.03
CA ARG A 43 15.00 16.57 13.45
C ARG A 43 15.19 17.63 12.37
N GLN A 44 14.92 17.30 11.11
CA GLN A 44 15.01 18.23 9.98
C GLN A 44 13.78 19.17 9.88
N HIS A 45 12.78 19.02 10.76
CA HIS A 45 11.49 19.66 10.65
C HIS A 45 10.96 20.20 12.01
N ASP A 46 9.81 20.86 11.96
CA ASP A 46 9.13 21.48 13.11
C ASP A 46 8.71 20.47 14.20
N THR A 47 8.14 20.98 15.30
CA THR A 47 7.62 20.16 16.41
C THR A 47 6.56 19.16 15.92
N LEU A 48 6.66 17.92 16.39
CA LEU A 48 5.70 16.87 16.09
C LEU A 48 4.56 16.84 17.10
N GLY A 49 3.35 16.56 16.63
CA GLY A 49 2.15 16.43 17.46
C GLY A 49 1.84 14.98 17.76
N SER A 50 1.60 14.21 16.69
CA SER A 50 1.20 12.82 16.77
C SER A 50 1.99 11.96 15.78
N ALA A 51 2.14 10.68 16.09
CA ALA A 51 2.62 9.67 15.15
C ALA A 51 1.67 8.48 15.08
N ILE A 52 1.54 7.89 13.89
CA ILE A 52 0.87 6.61 13.69
C ILE A 52 1.80 5.64 12.96
N TYR A 53 1.81 4.40 13.44
CA TYR A 53 2.65 3.32 12.94
C TYR A 53 1.80 2.15 12.48
N CYS A 54 2.06 1.69 11.26
CA CYS A 54 1.53 0.47 10.68
C CYS A 54 2.69 -0.46 10.33
N SER A 55 2.55 -1.74 10.64
CA SER A 55 3.55 -2.73 10.26
C SER A 55 2.96 -4.10 10.08
N VAL A 56 3.32 -4.69 8.94
CA VAL A 56 3.09 -6.10 8.61
C VAL A 56 4.37 -6.93 8.80
N ALA A 57 5.48 -6.30 9.21
CA ALA A 57 6.73 -6.96 9.52
C ALA A 57 6.83 -7.30 11.02
N SER A 58 7.53 -8.40 11.34
CA SER A 58 7.59 -8.97 12.69
C SER A 58 8.31 -8.12 13.77
N LYS A 59 8.89 -6.96 13.42
CA LYS A 59 9.78 -6.16 14.29
C LYS A 59 9.26 -4.77 14.69
N GLY A 60 7.95 -4.58 14.84
CA GLY A 60 7.40 -3.22 15.06
C GLY A 60 7.47 -2.65 16.47
N THR A 61 7.60 -3.47 17.51
CA THR A 61 7.47 -3.02 18.91
C THR A 61 8.67 -2.22 19.41
N GLU A 62 9.89 -2.60 19.04
CA GLU A 62 11.12 -1.91 19.46
C GLU A 62 11.21 -0.51 18.88
N LEU A 63 10.91 -0.36 17.58
CA LEU A 63 10.88 0.93 16.90
C LEU A 63 9.87 1.87 17.56
N LEU A 64 8.66 1.38 17.83
CA LEU A 64 7.62 2.15 18.50
C LEU A 64 8.05 2.67 19.86
N GLN A 65 8.70 1.85 20.68
CA GLN A 65 9.23 2.28 21.98
C GLN A 65 10.32 3.34 21.81
N GLY A 66 11.22 3.14 20.84
CA GLY A 66 12.33 4.02 20.57
C GLY A 66 11.95 5.38 19.98
N ILE A 67 10.72 5.61 19.52
CA ILE A 67 10.29 6.92 18.98
C ILE A 67 9.34 7.68 19.92
N ARG A 68 8.97 7.10 21.07
CA ARG A 68 8.01 7.73 22.01
C ARG A 68 8.51 9.04 22.59
N HIS A 69 9.83 9.25 22.70
CA HIS A 69 10.37 10.53 23.16
C HIS A 69 10.37 11.61 22.08
N LEU A 70 10.11 11.25 20.82
CA LEU A 70 10.10 12.20 19.70
C LEU A 70 8.76 12.87 19.49
N VAL A 71 7.67 12.24 19.93
CA VAL A 71 6.29 12.72 19.73
C VAL A 71 5.45 12.57 20.99
N PRO A 72 4.59 13.54 21.33
CA PRO A 72 3.68 13.45 22.47
C PRO A 72 2.73 12.24 22.42
N LYS A 73 2.21 11.91 21.24
CA LYS A 73 1.22 10.84 21.03
C LYS A 73 1.70 9.86 19.96
N VAL A 74 1.80 8.58 20.30
CA VAL A 74 2.11 7.50 19.35
C VAL A 74 0.94 6.52 19.32
N CYS A 75 0.38 6.30 18.14
CA CYS A 75 -0.64 5.30 17.87
C CYS A 75 -0.05 4.16 17.04
N ARG A 76 -0.37 2.91 17.39
CA ARG A 76 -0.16 1.77 16.51
C ARG A 76 -1.51 1.45 15.88
N LEU A 77 -1.58 1.39 14.55
CA LEU A 77 -2.78 0.92 13.87
C LEU A 77 -2.97 -0.56 14.18
N ASP A 78 -4.15 -0.91 14.68
CA ASP A 78 -4.62 -2.27 14.91
C ASP A 78 -6.14 -2.38 14.68
N HIS A 79 -6.68 -3.59 14.83
CA HIS A 79 -8.09 -3.89 14.60
C HIS A 79 -9.06 -3.22 15.60
N THR A 80 -8.56 -2.62 16.68
CA THR A 80 -9.37 -1.89 17.67
C THR A 80 -9.32 -0.37 17.46
N THR A 81 -8.44 0.10 16.59
CA THR A 81 -8.30 1.53 16.27
C THR A 81 -9.60 2.02 15.62
N PRO A 82 -10.22 3.12 16.11
CA PRO A 82 -11.39 3.69 15.44
C PRO A 82 -11.04 4.17 14.04
N LEU A 83 -11.86 3.79 13.05
CA LEU A 83 -11.63 4.08 11.63
C LEU A 83 -12.73 5.01 11.07
N PRO A 84 -12.41 5.79 10.01
CA PRO A 84 -13.40 6.56 9.26
C PRO A 84 -14.22 5.72 8.26
N ILE A 85 -13.92 4.41 8.17
CA ILE A 85 -14.64 3.43 7.34
C ILE A 85 -15.10 2.26 8.22
N VAL A 86 -16.11 1.52 7.76
CA VAL A 86 -16.59 0.28 8.38
C VAL A 86 -15.83 -0.92 7.81
N ILE A 87 -15.51 -1.91 8.65
CA ILE A 87 -14.83 -3.14 8.22
C ILE A 87 -15.83 -4.30 8.26
N ASP A 88 -16.30 -4.74 7.09
CA ASP A 88 -17.24 -5.87 6.96
C ASP A 88 -16.52 -7.23 6.84
N TYR A 89 -15.21 -7.24 7.05
CA TYR A 89 -14.41 -8.45 7.02
C TYR A 89 -14.80 -9.37 8.18
N ALA A 90 -15.10 -10.64 7.90
CA ALA A 90 -15.59 -11.59 8.93
C ALA A 90 -14.59 -11.80 10.10
N THR A 91 -13.30 -11.59 9.85
CA THR A 91 -12.24 -11.69 10.85
C THR A 91 -11.39 -10.40 10.88
N PRO A 92 -11.91 -9.27 11.41
CA PRO A 92 -11.23 -7.97 11.33
C PRO A 92 -9.82 -7.98 11.93
N HIS A 93 -9.59 -8.77 12.98
CA HIS A 93 -8.29 -8.96 13.64
C HIS A 93 -7.21 -9.62 12.76
N THR A 94 -7.61 -10.26 11.65
CA THR A 94 -6.68 -10.87 10.67
C THR A 94 -6.39 -9.97 9.47
N LEU A 95 -7.14 -8.88 9.31
CA LEU A 95 -6.97 -7.98 8.18
C LEU A 95 -5.66 -7.20 8.32
N GLY A 96 -4.88 -7.15 7.24
CA GLY A 96 -3.64 -6.39 7.19
C GLY A 96 -3.89 -4.91 7.45
N THR A 97 -3.13 -4.32 8.36
CA THR A 97 -3.26 -2.89 8.72
C THR A 97 -2.86 -1.97 7.57
N ASP A 98 -1.98 -2.43 6.70
CA ASP A 98 -1.62 -1.79 5.43
C ASP A 98 -2.82 -1.71 4.47
N ARG A 99 -3.60 -2.80 4.35
CA ARG A 99 -4.84 -2.83 3.56
C ARG A 99 -5.90 -1.91 4.14
N ILE A 100 -6.04 -1.85 5.47
CA ILE A 100 -6.94 -0.90 6.15
C ILE A 100 -6.54 0.54 5.81
N ALA A 101 -5.26 0.88 5.98
CA ALA A 101 -4.76 2.22 5.68
C ALA A 101 -4.93 2.55 4.18
N ALA A 102 -4.61 1.65 3.26
CA ALA A 102 -4.82 1.86 1.83
C ALA A 102 -6.30 2.13 1.51
N ALA A 103 -7.22 1.36 2.09
CA ALA A 103 -8.66 1.55 1.91
C ALA A 103 -9.14 2.91 2.43
N VAL A 104 -8.71 3.31 3.64
CA VAL A 104 -9.03 4.63 4.19
C VAL A 104 -8.47 5.76 3.31
N GLY A 105 -7.21 5.63 2.87
CA GLY A 105 -6.57 6.61 2.01
C GLY A 105 -7.29 6.77 0.66
N ALA A 106 -7.74 5.66 0.07
CA ALA A 106 -8.47 5.65 -1.18
C ALA A 106 -9.86 6.29 -1.04
N TRP A 107 -10.61 5.87 -0.03
CA TRP A 107 -11.96 6.40 0.23
C TRP A 107 -11.94 7.89 0.59
N ALA A 108 -10.95 8.34 1.36
CA ALA A 108 -10.78 9.77 1.66
C ALA A 108 -10.39 10.60 0.44
N THR A 109 -9.75 9.99 -0.57
CA THR A 109 -9.37 10.68 -1.82
C THR A 109 -10.56 10.78 -2.78
N LEU A 110 -11.43 9.76 -2.81
CA LEU A 110 -12.59 9.67 -3.70
C LEU A 110 -13.86 9.33 -2.90
N PRO A 111 -14.36 10.25 -2.04
CA PRO A 111 -15.53 9.97 -1.21
C PRO A 111 -16.79 9.78 -2.07
N GLY A 112 -17.66 8.85 -1.67
CA GLY A 112 -18.92 8.57 -2.38
C GLY A 112 -18.76 7.75 -3.67
N VAL A 113 -17.57 7.20 -3.94
CA VAL A 113 -17.28 6.38 -5.11
C VAL A 113 -16.94 4.95 -4.66
N PRO A 114 -17.49 3.89 -5.27
CA PRO A 114 -17.02 2.54 -5.00
C PRO A 114 -15.62 2.34 -5.58
N LEU A 115 -14.73 1.68 -4.84
CA LEU A 115 -13.30 1.60 -5.16
C LEU A 115 -12.82 0.15 -5.20
N LEU A 116 -12.01 -0.14 -6.21
CA LEU A 116 -11.07 -1.25 -6.18
C LEU A 116 -9.68 -0.69 -5.84
N VAL A 117 -9.22 -0.96 -4.63
CA VAL A 117 -7.92 -0.53 -4.13
C VAL A 117 -6.90 -1.63 -4.39
N VAL A 118 -5.82 -1.31 -5.11
CA VAL A 118 -4.81 -2.27 -5.53
C VAL A 118 -3.44 -1.83 -5.02
N ASP A 119 -2.85 -2.58 -4.08
CA ASP A 119 -1.43 -2.41 -3.74
C ASP A 119 -0.60 -3.40 -4.55
N ALA A 120 0.11 -2.92 -5.57
CA ALA A 120 0.99 -3.70 -6.42
C ALA A 120 2.44 -3.71 -5.90
N GLY A 121 2.64 -4.33 -4.74
CA GLY A 121 3.92 -4.45 -4.06
C GLY A 121 4.53 -5.86 -4.12
N THR A 122 5.04 -6.32 -2.97
CA THR A 122 5.62 -7.66 -2.80
C THR A 122 4.59 -8.75 -3.01
N ALA A 123 3.41 -8.60 -2.39
CA ALA A 123 2.17 -9.22 -2.83
C ALA A 123 1.34 -8.19 -3.61
N VAL A 124 0.32 -8.64 -4.33
CA VAL A 124 -0.73 -7.76 -4.86
C VAL A 124 -2.00 -7.96 -4.05
N THR A 125 -2.55 -6.90 -3.50
CA THR A 125 -3.89 -6.93 -2.88
C THR A 125 -4.92 -6.30 -3.81
N TYR A 126 -6.17 -6.76 -3.69
CA TYR A 126 -7.32 -6.26 -4.46
C TYR A 126 -8.48 -6.09 -3.49
N ASP A 127 -8.67 -4.88 -2.98
CA ASP A 127 -9.58 -4.56 -1.90
C ASP A 127 -10.78 -3.77 -2.40
N ALA A 128 -11.99 -4.25 -2.10
CA ALA A 128 -13.23 -3.60 -2.47
C ALA A 128 -13.71 -2.69 -1.33
N VAL A 129 -13.95 -1.43 -1.65
CA VAL A 129 -14.54 -0.45 -0.75
C VAL A 129 -15.81 0.11 -1.38
N SER A 130 -16.92 0.12 -0.66
CA SER A 130 -18.17 0.70 -1.15
C SER A 130 -18.14 2.23 -1.14
N ALA A 131 -19.09 2.85 -1.84
CA ALA A 131 -19.23 4.31 -1.89
C ALA A 131 -19.45 4.94 -0.50
N ASP A 132 -20.18 4.27 0.37
CA ASP A 132 -20.50 4.66 1.75
C ASP A 132 -19.40 4.29 2.77
N GLY A 133 -18.26 3.76 2.31
CA GLY A 133 -17.09 3.55 3.17
C GLY A 133 -17.12 2.23 3.94
N HIS A 134 -17.61 1.16 3.32
CA HIS A 134 -17.48 -0.20 3.84
C HIS A 134 -16.35 -0.94 3.13
N PHE A 135 -15.40 -1.47 3.89
CA PHE A 135 -14.43 -2.45 3.39
C PHE A 135 -15.13 -3.80 3.25
N LEU A 136 -15.46 -4.18 2.02
CA LEU A 136 -16.27 -5.36 1.69
C LEU A 136 -15.44 -6.65 1.69
N GLY A 137 -14.12 -6.54 1.67
CA GLY A 137 -13.20 -7.66 1.53
C GLY A 137 -12.24 -7.48 0.36
N GLY A 138 -11.44 -8.51 0.10
CA GLY A 138 -10.48 -8.45 -0.98
C GLY A 138 -9.60 -9.68 -1.09
N ASN A 139 -8.81 -9.74 -2.17
CA ASN A 139 -7.96 -10.88 -2.50
C ASN A 139 -6.47 -10.53 -2.34
N ILE A 140 -5.65 -11.53 -2.03
CA ILE A 140 -4.19 -11.43 -1.97
C ILE A 140 -3.62 -12.39 -3.02
N ALA A 141 -2.72 -11.90 -3.88
CA ALA A 141 -2.03 -12.70 -4.88
C ALA A 141 -0.53 -12.43 -4.87
N PRO A 142 0.31 -13.31 -5.46
CA PRO A 142 1.73 -13.06 -5.58
C PRO A 142 2.03 -11.81 -6.43
N GLY A 143 2.97 -10.99 -5.98
CA GLY A 143 3.54 -9.87 -6.75
C GLY A 143 4.47 -10.36 -7.86
N MET A 144 4.94 -9.43 -8.71
CA MET A 144 5.74 -9.78 -9.88
C MET A 144 6.99 -10.61 -9.54
N ARG A 145 7.78 -10.18 -8.55
CA ARG A 145 8.98 -10.91 -8.12
C ARG A 145 8.63 -12.31 -7.60
N MET A 146 7.58 -12.42 -6.80
CA MET A 146 7.14 -13.72 -6.26
C MET A 146 6.71 -14.68 -7.37
N ARG A 147 6.00 -14.20 -8.39
CA ARG A 147 5.57 -15.02 -9.55
C ARG A 147 6.78 -15.58 -10.30
N LEU A 148 7.76 -14.73 -10.63
CA LEU A 148 8.96 -15.15 -11.36
C LEU A 148 9.82 -16.10 -10.54
N GLU A 149 10.02 -15.81 -9.25
CA GLU A 149 10.80 -16.67 -8.35
C GLU A 149 10.10 -18.02 -8.14
N ALA A 150 8.78 -18.06 -8.03
CA ALA A 150 8.02 -19.31 -7.94
C ALA A 150 8.19 -20.17 -9.20
N LEU A 151 8.11 -19.57 -10.39
CA LEU A 151 8.32 -20.29 -11.65
C LEU A 151 9.72 -20.90 -11.73
N HIS A 152 10.75 -20.16 -11.33
CA HIS A 152 12.10 -20.69 -11.27
C HIS A 152 12.25 -21.82 -10.24
N ARG A 153 11.71 -21.64 -9.03
CA ARG A 153 11.88 -22.57 -7.92
C ARG A 153 11.11 -23.88 -8.08
N TYR A 154 9.93 -23.84 -8.71
CA TYR A 154 9.03 -24.99 -8.83
C TYR A 154 9.03 -25.62 -10.23
N THR A 155 10.01 -25.31 -11.08
CA THR A 155 10.17 -25.97 -12.38
C THR A 155 11.63 -26.32 -12.66
N ALA A 156 11.87 -27.36 -13.46
CA ALA A 156 13.23 -27.85 -13.72
C ALA A 156 14.03 -27.02 -14.75
N ARG A 157 13.35 -26.26 -15.61
CA ARG A 157 13.97 -25.63 -16.79
C ARG A 157 13.77 -24.11 -16.90
N LEU A 158 12.88 -23.50 -16.10
CA LEU A 158 12.69 -22.06 -16.19
C LEU A 158 13.86 -21.33 -15.53
N PRO A 159 14.50 -20.38 -16.24
CA PRO A 159 15.61 -19.64 -15.69
C PRO A 159 15.13 -18.73 -14.55
N ARG A 160 16.08 -18.32 -13.71
CA ARG A 160 15.83 -17.22 -12.79
C ARG A 160 15.77 -15.91 -13.57
N VAL A 161 14.63 -15.22 -13.51
CA VAL A 161 14.40 -13.97 -14.24
C VAL A 161 14.26 -12.83 -13.24
N GLU A 162 15.07 -11.78 -13.39
CA GLU A 162 14.93 -10.58 -12.59
C GLU A 162 13.75 -9.73 -13.07
N VAL A 163 13.08 -9.03 -12.15
CA VAL A 163 12.03 -8.10 -12.52
C VAL A 163 12.67 -6.87 -13.15
N PRO A 164 12.31 -6.48 -14.39
CA PRO A 164 12.91 -5.33 -15.06
C PRO A 164 12.55 -4.04 -14.33
N ARG A 165 13.43 -3.04 -14.36
CA ARG A 165 13.17 -1.72 -13.73
C ARG A 165 12.00 -0.96 -14.37
N GLU A 166 11.75 -1.22 -15.65
CA GLU A 166 10.68 -0.60 -16.44
C GLU A 166 9.94 -1.70 -17.22
N LEU A 167 8.61 -1.63 -17.28
CA LEU A 167 7.80 -2.56 -18.05
C LEU A 167 7.71 -2.08 -19.50
N ARG A 168 8.70 -2.48 -20.31
CA ARG A 168 8.66 -2.26 -21.77
C ARG A 168 7.86 -3.36 -22.46
N CYS A 169 6.55 -3.36 -22.23
CA CYS A 169 5.60 -4.30 -22.84
C CYS A 169 5.31 -3.96 -24.30
N THR A 170 6.33 -3.98 -25.16
CA THR A 170 6.20 -3.69 -26.61
C THR A 170 5.46 -4.78 -27.38
N ARG A 171 5.17 -5.92 -26.73
CA ARG A 171 4.45 -7.06 -27.29
C ARG A 171 3.46 -7.62 -26.27
N PHE A 172 2.39 -8.22 -26.79
CA PHE A 172 1.40 -8.93 -25.98
C PHE A 172 1.88 -10.34 -25.57
N MET A 173 2.54 -11.06 -26.48
CA MET A 173 3.07 -12.41 -26.22
C MET A 173 4.61 -12.41 -26.26
N GLY A 174 5.23 -13.14 -25.33
CA GLY A 174 6.67 -13.35 -25.30
C GLY A 174 7.14 -14.25 -26.44
N ASN A 175 8.34 -14.01 -26.93
CA ASN A 175 8.97 -14.78 -28.02
C ASN A 175 10.24 -15.51 -27.57
N ASP A 176 10.56 -15.47 -26.28
CA ASP A 176 11.56 -16.28 -25.60
C ASP A 176 11.08 -16.60 -24.18
N THR A 177 11.75 -17.52 -23.48
CA THR A 177 11.33 -17.95 -22.14
C THR A 177 11.29 -16.80 -21.12
N PRO A 178 12.32 -15.94 -21.00
CA PRO A 178 12.27 -14.82 -20.06
C PRO A 178 11.15 -13.82 -20.34
N SER A 179 10.94 -13.42 -21.59
CA SER A 179 9.85 -12.51 -21.97
C SER A 179 8.48 -13.14 -21.74
N ALA A 180 8.31 -14.43 -22.03
CA ALA A 180 7.06 -15.14 -21.76
C ALA A 180 6.75 -15.18 -20.25
N MET A 181 7.76 -15.40 -19.40
CA MET A 181 7.62 -15.37 -17.95
C MET A 181 7.25 -13.96 -17.44
N ILE A 182 7.94 -12.92 -17.90
CA ILE A 182 7.69 -11.53 -17.52
C ILE A 182 6.30 -11.09 -17.95
N LEU A 183 5.94 -11.26 -19.23
CA LEU A 183 4.65 -10.84 -19.76
C LEU A 183 3.50 -11.64 -19.12
N GLY A 184 3.68 -12.93 -18.85
CA GLY A 184 2.71 -13.73 -18.10
C GLY A 184 2.50 -13.22 -16.67
N ALA A 185 3.56 -12.79 -15.98
CA ALA A 185 3.44 -12.20 -14.65
C ALA A 185 2.75 -10.83 -14.68
N VAL A 186 3.10 -9.97 -15.63
CA VAL A 186 2.54 -8.62 -15.81
C VAL A 186 1.06 -8.68 -16.19
N TYR A 187 0.74 -9.34 -17.30
CA TYR A 187 -0.65 -9.41 -17.79
C TYR A 187 -1.53 -10.28 -16.89
N GLY A 188 -0.95 -11.19 -16.10
CA GLY A 188 -1.68 -11.89 -15.05
C GLY A 188 -2.19 -10.95 -13.94
N ILE A 189 -1.45 -9.87 -13.62
CA ILE A 189 -1.89 -8.85 -12.66
C ILE A 189 -2.90 -7.90 -13.32
N VAL A 190 -2.59 -7.36 -14.50
CA VAL A 190 -3.49 -6.46 -15.25
C VAL A 190 -4.84 -7.13 -15.51
N GLY A 191 -4.82 -8.39 -15.93
CA GLY A 191 -6.02 -9.19 -16.15
C GLY A 191 -6.83 -9.41 -14.87
N ALA A 192 -6.19 -9.59 -13.72
CA ALA A 192 -6.90 -9.71 -12.43
C ALA A 192 -7.57 -8.39 -12.03
N ILE A 193 -6.89 -7.25 -12.19
CA ILE A 193 -7.47 -5.92 -11.93
C ILE A 193 -8.71 -5.72 -12.79
N SER A 194 -8.59 -5.97 -14.10
CA SER A 194 -9.71 -5.87 -15.04
C SER A 194 -10.85 -6.82 -14.66
N TYR A 195 -10.55 -8.09 -14.34
CA TYR A 195 -11.54 -9.09 -13.96
C TYR A 195 -12.36 -8.70 -12.72
N TYR A 196 -11.70 -8.19 -11.68
CA TYR A 196 -12.38 -7.74 -10.46
C TYR A 196 -13.20 -6.48 -10.72
N ARG A 197 -12.62 -5.46 -11.36
CA ARG A 197 -13.33 -4.21 -11.70
C ARG A 197 -14.63 -4.50 -12.46
N HIS A 198 -14.59 -5.36 -13.46
CA HIS A 198 -15.77 -5.70 -14.28
C HIS A 198 -16.88 -6.46 -13.53
N ARG A 199 -16.60 -7.00 -12.34
CA ARG A 199 -17.58 -7.67 -11.47
C ARG A 199 -18.10 -6.80 -10.33
N MET A 200 -17.52 -5.62 -10.17
CA MET A 200 -17.97 -4.63 -9.20
C MET A 200 -18.97 -3.68 -9.86
N ASP A 201 -19.47 -2.72 -9.09
CA ASP A 201 -20.34 -1.67 -9.60
C ASP A 201 -19.69 -0.97 -10.81
N PRO A 202 -20.43 -0.67 -11.90
CA PRO A 202 -19.86 0.00 -13.07
C PRO A 202 -19.22 1.37 -12.80
N ALA A 203 -19.63 2.06 -11.74
CA ALA A 203 -19.02 3.31 -11.28
C ALA A 203 -17.71 3.11 -10.50
N THR A 204 -17.28 1.85 -10.31
CA THR A 204 -16.07 1.51 -9.55
C THR A 204 -14.83 2.12 -10.19
N GLN A 205 -14.11 2.93 -9.41
CA GLN A 205 -12.81 3.45 -9.79
C GLN A 205 -11.68 2.60 -9.21
N VAL A 206 -10.56 2.54 -9.92
CA VAL A 206 -9.37 1.81 -9.46
C VAL A 206 -8.38 2.80 -8.86
N VAL A 207 -8.02 2.58 -7.60
CA VAL A 207 -6.96 3.31 -6.92
C VAL A 207 -5.78 2.36 -6.73
N MET A 208 -4.59 2.74 -7.21
CA MET A 208 -3.44 1.85 -7.24
C MET A 208 -2.24 2.46 -6.51
N THR A 209 -1.60 1.67 -5.67
CA THR A 209 -0.36 2.00 -4.97
C THR A 209 0.65 0.85 -5.09
N GLY A 210 1.79 0.98 -4.44
CA GLY A 210 2.87 0.01 -4.51
C GLY A 210 3.88 0.30 -5.62
N GLY A 211 5.02 -0.38 -5.58
CA GLY A 211 6.17 -0.10 -6.44
C GLY A 211 5.90 -0.29 -7.94
N TRP A 212 4.89 -1.09 -8.29
CA TRP A 212 4.54 -1.38 -9.69
C TRP A 212 3.34 -0.59 -10.19
N ALA A 213 2.71 0.24 -9.36
CA ALA A 213 1.48 0.94 -9.72
C ALA A 213 1.60 1.77 -10.99
N GLY A 214 2.65 2.58 -11.09
CA GLY A 214 2.85 3.49 -12.22
C GLY A 214 3.15 2.77 -13.54
N GLU A 215 3.70 1.56 -13.51
CA GLU A 215 3.97 0.78 -14.72
C GLU A 215 2.74 -0.06 -15.12
N LEU A 216 2.03 -0.64 -14.15
CA LEU A 216 0.83 -1.44 -14.41
C LEU A 216 -0.37 -0.59 -14.84
N SER A 217 -0.51 0.64 -14.32
CA SER A 217 -1.59 1.54 -14.71
C SER A 217 -1.57 1.88 -16.19
N LYS A 218 -0.37 2.00 -16.79
CA LYS A 218 -0.19 2.26 -18.23
C LYS A 218 -0.69 1.12 -19.13
N LEU A 219 -0.88 -0.08 -18.56
CA LEU A 219 -1.33 -1.27 -19.27
C LEU A 219 -2.83 -1.53 -19.08
N CYS A 220 -3.50 -0.76 -18.22
CA CYS A 220 -4.95 -0.84 -18.04
C CYS A 220 -5.64 -0.05 -19.16
N ASP A 221 -6.78 -0.56 -19.64
CA ASP A 221 -7.63 0.07 -20.66
C ASP A 221 -8.69 1.01 -20.06
N PHE A 222 -8.52 1.37 -18.80
CA PHE A 222 -9.38 2.27 -18.03
C PHE A 222 -8.53 3.17 -17.13
N ASP A 223 -9.12 4.27 -16.66
CA ASP A 223 -8.45 5.20 -15.78
C ASP A 223 -8.12 4.56 -14.42
N VAL A 224 -6.90 4.79 -13.96
CA VAL A 224 -6.39 4.33 -12.67
C VAL A 224 -5.82 5.52 -11.92
N HIS A 225 -6.33 5.77 -10.71
CA HIS A 225 -5.76 6.75 -9.80
C HIS A 225 -4.52 6.18 -9.13
N VAL A 226 -3.32 6.55 -9.60
CA VAL A 226 -2.06 6.10 -9.01
C VAL A 226 -1.64 7.02 -7.87
N ASP A 227 -1.49 6.47 -6.67
CA ASP A 227 -1.00 7.19 -5.50
C ASP A 227 0.10 6.39 -4.77
N PRO A 228 1.38 6.76 -4.95
CA PRO A 228 2.50 6.10 -4.28
C PRO A 228 2.48 6.18 -2.74
N ASN A 229 1.68 7.10 -2.20
CA ASN A 229 1.63 7.45 -0.78
C ASN A 229 0.28 7.08 -0.15
N LEU A 230 -0.54 6.28 -0.83
CA LEU A 230 -1.90 5.94 -0.42
C LEU A 230 -1.98 5.42 1.03
N VAL A 231 -1.09 4.50 1.40
CA VAL A 231 -1.02 3.94 2.75
C VAL A 231 -0.71 5.04 3.76
N SER A 232 0.32 5.85 3.52
CA SER A 232 0.69 6.97 4.39
C SER A 232 -0.43 8.02 4.50
N LYS A 233 -1.15 8.33 3.42
CA LYS A 233 -2.34 9.20 3.47
C LYS A 233 -3.45 8.60 4.34
N GLY A 234 -3.70 7.31 4.19
CA GLY A 234 -4.67 6.59 5.01
C GLY A 234 -4.31 6.62 6.49
N LEU A 235 -3.04 6.39 6.81
CA LEU A 235 -2.53 6.50 8.18
C LEU A 235 -2.75 7.91 8.73
N ASN A 236 -2.40 8.96 7.99
CA ASN A 236 -2.63 10.34 8.42
C ASN A 236 -4.13 10.62 8.64
N ARG A 237 -5.00 10.12 7.74
CA ARG A 237 -6.45 10.28 7.86
C ARG A 237 -6.99 9.57 9.10
N ILE A 238 -6.53 8.36 9.41
CA ILE A 238 -6.87 7.65 10.64
C ILE A 238 -6.43 8.44 11.86
N LEU A 239 -5.22 9.01 11.83
CA LEU A 239 -4.69 9.79 12.93
C LEU A 239 -5.55 11.04 13.19
N LEU A 240 -5.85 11.84 12.15
CA LEU A 240 -6.72 13.01 12.24
C LEU A 240 -8.13 12.65 12.75
N TYR A 241 -8.70 11.53 12.31
CA TYR A 241 -10.00 11.04 12.79
C TYR A 241 -10.04 10.74 14.31
N ASN A 242 -8.88 10.51 14.91
CA ASN A 242 -8.71 10.21 16.34
C ASN A 242 -8.05 11.36 17.13
N GLU A 243 -7.87 12.54 16.53
CA GLU A 243 -7.42 13.76 17.23
C GLU A 243 -8.59 14.54 17.83
N ASP A 244 -9.80 14.41 17.26
CA ASP A 244 -11.02 15.08 17.70
C ASP A 244 -11.91 14.23 18.66
N LYS A 245 -11.37 13.13 19.21
CA LYS A 245 -12.08 12.19 20.10
C LYS A 245 -11.31 11.93 21.37
#